data_AF-A0A5J5KWG1-F1
#
_entry.id   AF-A0A5J5KWG1-F1
#
_cell.length_a   1.000
_cell.length_b   1.000
_cell.length_c   1.000
_cell.angle_alpha   90.00
_cell.angle_beta   90.00
_cell.angle_gamma   90.00
#
_symmetry.space_group_name_H-M   'P 1'
#
loop_
_entity.id
_entity.type
_entity.pdbx_description
1 polymer ?
#
loop_
_entity_poly.entity_id
_entity_poly.type
_entity_poly.pdbx_seq_one_letter_code
_entity_poly.pdbx_strand_id
1 'polypeptide(L)'
;MSDMVEGPGPEPGEDVLGVDAGSLWGTEPPPDDEETAPPPYEDPAVAGLAAQTEGPEALLATRWRDVKAEDAPTAWVFLRGWVDWLVFAHKIPEKEIPRCWYRHTEIVEELWAAAAAEHQAWEATTASMNPMTAWHFHLSMMRTRLEGKAQECVANKKHIPDEAYSQTHAPGALLVDEADWAKHLATVTDVQPVLPVADGQDVSWRMAVVDDEGLVVTSEGLHPAAVAATTMVTVSAPRILGRDETDGAVLLAGEATAGQRIQETWWEYSADGISWHRVETSRQSHTRGHAAKQ
;
A
#
# COMPACT_ATOMS: atom_id res chain seq x y z
N MET A 1 -26.71 -32.28 -94.43
CA MET A 1 -27.99 -31.55 -94.45
C MET A 1 -28.44 -31.43 -93.01
N SER A 2 -28.35 -30.19 -92.48
CA SER A 2 -29.06 -29.62 -91.32
C SER A 2 -28.91 -30.30 -89.95
N ASP A 3 -28.81 -29.63 -88.81
CA ASP A 3 -28.61 -28.21 -88.47
C ASP A 3 -28.23 -28.12 -86.98
N MET A 4 -27.53 -27.03 -86.64
CA MET A 4 -27.31 -26.33 -85.36
C MET A 4 -27.74 -26.95 -84.00
N VAL A 5 -26.83 -26.87 -83.01
CA VAL A 5 -26.88 -25.86 -81.92
C VAL A 5 -25.45 -25.60 -81.43
N GLU A 6 -24.95 -24.39 -81.67
CA GLU A 6 -23.78 -23.79 -81.02
C GLU A 6 -24.19 -23.25 -79.63
N GLY A 7 -23.44 -23.60 -78.58
CA GLY A 7 -23.51 -22.96 -77.27
C GLY A 7 -22.38 -21.96 -77.11
N PRO A 8 -22.63 -20.70 -76.66
CA PRO A 8 -21.59 -19.70 -76.50
C PRO A 8 -20.81 -19.91 -75.18
N GLY A 9 -19.50 -19.63 -75.25
CA GLY A 9 -18.56 -19.68 -74.14
C GLY A 9 -18.73 -18.55 -73.10
N PRO A 10 -17.90 -18.57 -72.04
CA PRO A 10 -18.06 -17.72 -70.87
C PRO A 10 -17.36 -16.36 -71.04
N GLU A 11 -18.03 -15.30 -70.59
CA GLU A 11 -17.56 -13.92 -70.40
C GLU A 11 -18.08 -13.44 -69.02
N PRO A 12 -17.50 -12.40 -68.39
CA PRO A 12 -16.77 -12.52 -67.14
C PRO A 12 -17.53 -11.95 -65.93
N GLY A 13 -17.40 -12.62 -64.78
CA GLY A 13 -17.95 -12.17 -63.49
C GLY A 13 -16.86 -11.65 -62.57
N GLU A 14 -16.78 -10.33 -62.55
CA GLU A 14 -16.38 -9.36 -61.52
C GLU A 14 -15.89 -9.87 -60.13
N ASP A 15 -14.78 -9.24 -59.70
CA ASP A 15 -14.38 -8.89 -58.34
C ASP A 15 -14.35 -9.98 -57.25
N VAL A 16 -13.16 -10.59 -57.18
CA VAL A 16 -12.62 -11.16 -55.95
C VAL A 16 -12.13 -10.00 -55.07
N LEU A 17 -12.55 -9.99 -53.80
CA LEU A 17 -12.05 -9.25 -52.61
C LEU A 17 -13.13 -8.42 -51.91
N GLY A 18 -14.06 -9.13 -51.25
CA GLY A 18 -15.02 -8.56 -50.30
C GLY A 18 -15.30 -9.54 -49.18
N VAL A 19 -14.27 -9.99 -48.46
CA VAL A 19 -14.49 -10.67 -47.17
C VAL A 19 -14.73 -9.58 -46.14
N ASP A 20 -16.00 -9.22 -45.97
CA ASP A 20 -16.43 -8.36 -44.88
C ASP A 20 -16.24 -9.13 -43.58
N ALA A 21 -15.17 -8.83 -42.84
CA ALA A 21 -14.84 -9.42 -41.55
C ALA A 21 -15.77 -8.92 -40.42
N GLY A 22 -16.97 -8.47 -40.77
CA GLY A 22 -17.95 -7.85 -39.89
C GLY A 22 -19.16 -8.74 -39.58
N SER A 23 -19.00 -10.06 -39.43
CA SER A 23 -20.09 -10.88 -38.89
C SER A 23 -19.61 -12.27 -38.43
N LEU A 24 -18.76 -12.33 -37.40
CA LEU A 24 -18.46 -13.58 -36.68
C LEU A 24 -19.35 -13.82 -35.45
N TRP A 25 -20.26 -12.89 -35.16
CA TRP A 25 -21.25 -13.04 -34.10
C TRP A 25 -22.62 -13.21 -34.76
N GLY A 26 -22.96 -14.45 -35.10
CA GLY A 26 -24.31 -14.79 -35.52
C GLY A 26 -25.30 -14.31 -34.46
N THR A 27 -26.35 -13.61 -34.88
CA THR A 27 -27.47 -13.25 -34.02
C THR A 27 -28.25 -14.52 -33.71
N GLU A 28 -27.87 -15.19 -32.64
CA GLU A 28 -28.67 -16.24 -32.04
C GLU A 28 -29.94 -15.59 -31.47
N PRO A 29 -31.16 -16.06 -31.83
CA PRO A 29 -32.37 -15.56 -31.18
C PRO A 29 -32.31 -15.91 -29.68
N PRO A 30 -32.75 -15.01 -28.78
CA PRO A 30 -32.63 -15.25 -27.36
C PRO A 30 -33.44 -16.50 -26.97
N PRO A 31 -32.94 -17.34 -26.04
CA PRO A 31 -33.76 -18.38 -25.45
C PRO A 31 -34.94 -17.75 -24.70
N ASP A 32 -36.16 -18.19 -25.03
CA ASP A 32 -37.45 -17.79 -24.43
C ASP A 32 -37.63 -18.33 -22.98
N ASP A 33 -36.56 -18.38 -22.21
CA ASP A 33 -36.58 -18.73 -20.79
C ASP A 33 -36.00 -17.56 -20.00
N GLU A 34 -36.83 -16.52 -19.77
CA GLU A 34 -36.63 -15.59 -18.66
C GLU A 34 -36.84 -16.36 -17.33
N GLU A 35 -35.94 -17.30 -17.03
CA GLU A 35 -35.67 -17.69 -15.66
C GLU A 35 -34.94 -16.50 -15.02
N THR A 36 -35.72 -15.45 -14.72
CA THR A 36 -35.27 -14.29 -13.95
C THR A 36 -34.53 -14.82 -12.75
N ALA A 37 -33.20 -14.65 -12.74
CA ALA A 37 -32.41 -14.93 -11.57
C ALA A 37 -33.11 -14.25 -10.39
N PRO A 38 -33.34 -14.95 -9.26
CA PRO A 38 -33.99 -14.34 -8.13
C PRO A 38 -33.25 -13.03 -7.82
N PRO A 39 -33.97 -11.91 -7.60
CA PRO A 39 -33.33 -10.65 -7.29
C PRO A 39 -32.35 -10.88 -6.13
N PRO A 40 -31.22 -10.15 -6.09
CA PRO A 40 -30.33 -10.21 -4.94
C PRO A 40 -31.19 -10.06 -3.67
N TYR A 41 -30.98 -10.95 -2.71
CA TYR A 41 -31.78 -10.97 -1.49
C TYR A 41 -31.67 -9.61 -0.79
N GLU A 42 -32.79 -8.88 -0.74
CA GLU A 42 -32.93 -7.67 0.08
C GLU A 42 -33.65 -8.04 1.37
N ASP A 43 -33.02 -7.77 2.51
CA ASP A 43 -33.65 -8.00 3.80
C ASP A 43 -34.71 -6.90 4.07
N PRO A 44 -35.99 -7.26 4.31
CA PRO A 44 -37.06 -6.28 4.47
C PRO A 44 -36.88 -5.37 5.70
N ALA A 45 -36.16 -5.82 6.73
CA ALA A 45 -35.83 -4.96 7.87
C ALA A 45 -34.75 -3.93 7.50
N VAL A 46 -33.78 -4.32 6.68
CA VAL A 46 -32.72 -3.43 6.15
C VAL A 46 -33.31 -2.43 5.16
N ALA A 47 -34.20 -2.88 4.25
CA ALA A 47 -34.89 -2.01 3.31
C ALA A 47 -35.79 -0.97 4.00
N GLY A 48 -36.51 -1.38 5.06
CA GLY A 48 -37.33 -0.48 5.86
C GLY A 48 -36.53 0.58 6.62
N LEU A 49 -35.32 0.24 7.09
CA LEU A 49 -34.38 1.17 7.73
C LEU A 49 -33.69 2.09 6.71
N ALA A 50 -33.30 1.58 5.54
CA ALA A 50 -32.64 2.36 4.49
C ALA A 50 -33.54 3.48 3.94
N ALA A 51 -34.86 3.25 3.87
CA ALA A 51 -35.84 4.24 3.42
C ALA A 51 -36.02 5.42 4.41
N GLN A 52 -35.50 5.34 5.63
CA GLN A 52 -35.71 6.32 6.70
C GLN A 52 -34.51 7.22 6.96
N THR A 53 -33.45 7.15 6.15
CA THR A 53 -32.17 7.78 6.50
C THR A 53 -31.58 8.66 5.39
N GLU A 54 -31.04 9.82 5.75
CA GLU A 54 -30.20 10.63 4.85
C GLU A 54 -28.95 9.83 4.42
N GLY A 55 -28.46 10.09 3.20
CA GLY A 55 -27.55 9.20 2.48
C GLY A 55 -26.30 8.79 3.30
N PRO A 56 -25.98 7.49 3.38
CA PRO A 56 -24.83 6.96 4.14
C PRO A 56 -23.47 7.40 3.56
N GLU A 57 -23.46 8.01 2.38
CA GLU A 57 -22.30 8.50 1.65
C GLU A 57 -21.45 9.48 2.47
N ALA A 58 -22.09 10.34 3.27
CA ALA A 58 -21.39 11.26 4.16
C ALA A 58 -20.57 10.54 5.25
N LEU A 59 -20.99 9.32 5.64
CA LEU A 59 -20.30 8.52 6.65
C LEU A 59 -19.06 7.81 6.07
N LEU A 60 -19.01 7.56 4.76
CA LEU A 60 -17.91 6.84 4.11
C LEU A 60 -16.57 7.58 4.17
N ALA A 61 -16.56 8.88 4.49
CA ALA A 61 -15.36 9.64 4.80
C ALA A 61 -14.85 9.45 6.25
N THR A 62 -15.57 8.69 7.09
CA THR A 62 -15.28 8.48 8.51
C THR A 62 -14.75 7.06 8.74
N ARG A 63 -13.76 6.89 9.63
CA ARG A 63 -13.31 5.56 10.05
C ARG A 63 -14.44 4.85 10.77
N TRP A 64 -14.56 3.54 10.63
CA TRP A 64 -15.63 2.78 11.27
C TRP A 64 -15.67 3.00 12.80
N ARG A 65 -14.49 2.96 13.46
CA ARG A 65 -14.36 3.29 14.90
C ARG A 65 -14.82 4.69 15.30
N ASP A 66 -14.82 5.64 14.37
CA ASP A 66 -15.18 7.04 14.62
C ASP A 66 -16.64 7.36 14.24
N VAL A 67 -17.39 6.38 13.71
CA VAL A 67 -18.83 6.52 13.46
C VAL A 67 -19.55 6.73 14.78
N LYS A 68 -20.31 7.84 14.89
CA LYS A 68 -21.02 8.17 16.12
C LYS A 68 -22.12 7.15 16.40
N ALA A 69 -22.46 7.00 17.68
CA ALA A 69 -23.50 6.07 18.11
C ALA A 69 -24.89 6.38 17.48
N GLU A 70 -25.18 7.64 17.19
CA GLU A 70 -26.41 8.08 16.51
C GLU A 70 -26.47 7.64 15.04
N ASP A 71 -25.32 7.58 14.36
CA ASP A 71 -25.19 7.22 12.94
C ASP A 71 -24.94 5.72 12.72
N ALA A 72 -24.60 4.99 13.78
CA ALA A 72 -24.26 3.56 13.70
C ALA A 72 -25.36 2.70 13.03
N PRO A 73 -26.67 2.85 13.33
CA PRO A 73 -27.72 2.07 12.66
C PRO A 73 -27.72 2.26 11.14
N THR A 74 -27.54 3.51 10.70
CA THR A 74 -27.44 3.89 9.28
C THR A 74 -26.25 3.21 8.61
N ALA A 75 -25.09 3.32 9.24
CA ALA A 75 -23.85 2.75 8.73
C ALA A 75 -23.95 1.22 8.59
N TRP A 76 -24.57 0.55 9.58
CA TRP A 76 -24.82 -0.89 9.54
C TRP A 76 -25.75 -1.32 8.41
N VAL A 77 -26.84 -0.59 8.20
CA VAL A 77 -27.82 -0.87 7.14
C VAL A 77 -27.19 -0.73 5.76
N PHE A 78 -26.46 0.37 5.55
CA PHE A 78 -25.70 0.58 4.32
C PHE A 78 -24.67 -0.55 4.10
N LEU A 79 -23.82 -0.80 5.10
CA LEU A 79 -22.75 -1.78 4.98
C LEU A 79 -23.32 -3.17 4.71
N ARG A 80 -24.45 -3.53 5.32
CA ARG A 80 -25.12 -4.81 5.06
C ARG A 80 -25.52 -4.97 3.60
N GLY A 81 -26.18 -3.96 3.03
CA GLY A 81 -26.60 -3.96 1.62
C GLY A 81 -25.42 -3.97 0.66
N TRP A 82 -24.37 -3.19 0.97
CA TRP A 82 -23.14 -3.16 0.19
C TRP A 82 -22.42 -4.52 0.19
N VAL A 83 -22.31 -5.18 1.36
CA VAL A 83 -21.71 -6.52 1.47
C VAL A 83 -22.52 -7.55 0.68
N ASP A 84 -23.85 -7.47 0.68
CA ASP A 84 -24.70 -8.37 -0.12
C ASP A 84 -24.44 -8.23 -1.62
N TRP A 85 -24.39 -6.99 -2.12
CA TRP A 85 -23.98 -6.72 -3.50
C TRP A 85 -22.60 -7.28 -3.79
N LEU A 86 -21.61 -7.00 -2.93
CA LEU A 86 -20.23 -7.41 -3.11
C LEU A 86 -20.10 -8.94 -3.23
N VAL A 87 -20.71 -9.68 -2.30
CA VAL A 87 -20.69 -11.15 -2.29
C VAL A 87 -21.37 -11.71 -3.55
N PHE A 88 -22.50 -11.13 -3.95
CA PHE A 88 -23.25 -11.56 -5.13
C PHE A 88 -22.51 -11.27 -6.45
N ALA A 89 -21.98 -10.06 -6.59
CA ALA A 89 -21.31 -9.58 -7.80
C ALA A 89 -19.95 -10.26 -8.02
N HIS A 90 -19.18 -10.47 -6.95
CA HIS A 90 -17.82 -11.03 -7.03
C HIS A 90 -17.71 -12.50 -6.63
N LYS A 91 -18.85 -13.16 -6.37
CA LYS A 91 -18.94 -14.59 -5.97
C LYS A 91 -18.00 -14.93 -4.82
N ILE A 92 -18.01 -14.07 -3.79
CA ILE A 92 -17.12 -14.22 -2.64
C ILE A 92 -17.61 -15.40 -1.78
N PRO A 93 -16.75 -16.39 -1.49
CA PRO A 93 -17.15 -17.56 -0.71
C PRO A 93 -17.24 -17.26 0.79
N GLU A 94 -17.99 -18.09 1.52
CA GLU A 94 -18.18 -17.99 2.98
C GLU A 94 -16.86 -18.11 3.78
N LYS A 95 -15.80 -18.67 3.17
CA LYS A 95 -14.45 -18.73 3.77
C LYS A 95 -13.75 -17.36 3.86
N GLU A 96 -14.15 -16.41 3.03
CA GLU A 96 -13.60 -15.05 3.01
C GLU A 96 -14.50 -14.10 3.78
N ILE A 97 -15.82 -14.14 3.51
CA ILE A 97 -16.82 -13.34 4.24
C ILE A 97 -17.83 -14.31 4.89
N PRO A 98 -17.69 -14.63 6.19
CA PRO A 98 -18.59 -15.55 6.88
C PRO A 98 -19.95 -14.92 7.18
N ARG A 99 -20.98 -15.72 7.43
CA ARG A 99 -22.31 -15.23 7.86
C ARG A 99 -22.28 -14.38 9.14
N CYS A 100 -21.27 -14.59 9.98
CA CYS A 100 -21.07 -13.84 11.22
C CYS A 100 -20.12 -12.64 11.06
N TRP A 101 -19.82 -12.19 9.84
CA TRP A 101 -18.85 -11.11 9.56
C TRP A 101 -19.09 -9.86 10.43
N TYR A 102 -20.35 -9.48 10.66
CA TYR A 102 -20.76 -8.32 11.46
C TYR A 102 -20.39 -8.43 12.96
N ARG A 103 -19.93 -9.61 13.41
CA ARG A 103 -19.48 -9.85 14.79
C ARG A 103 -17.96 -9.78 14.95
N HIS A 104 -17.20 -9.66 13.86
CA HIS A 104 -15.75 -9.60 13.87
C HIS A 104 -15.31 -8.21 13.47
N THR A 105 -14.85 -7.42 14.45
CA THR A 105 -14.54 -5.99 14.26
C THR A 105 -13.51 -5.77 13.15
N GLU A 106 -12.49 -6.63 13.07
CA GLU A 106 -11.48 -6.55 12.02
C GLU A 106 -12.01 -6.82 10.60
N ILE A 107 -13.07 -7.63 10.46
CA ILE A 107 -13.74 -7.86 9.17
C ILE A 107 -14.60 -6.65 8.82
N VAL A 108 -15.31 -6.10 9.81
CA VAL A 108 -16.17 -4.92 9.63
C VAL A 108 -15.36 -3.70 9.19
N GLU A 109 -14.22 -3.43 9.84
CA GLU A 109 -13.32 -2.33 9.49
C GLU A 109 -12.81 -2.44 8.04
N GLU A 110 -12.42 -3.66 7.63
CA GLU A 110 -11.92 -3.93 6.28
C GLU A 110 -13.01 -3.76 5.21
N LEU A 111 -14.23 -4.27 5.47
CA LEU A 111 -15.37 -4.12 4.57
C LEU A 111 -15.83 -2.66 4.47
N TRP A 112 -15.82 -1.92 5.58
CA TRP A 112 -16.14 -0.50 5.60
C TRP A 112 -15.14 0.32 4.78
N ALA A 113 -13.84 0.06 4.95
CA ALA A 113 -12.79 0.72 4.18
C ALA A 113 -12.93 0.46 2.67
N ALA A 114 -13.29 -0.78 2.29
CA ALA A 114 -13.52 -1.12 0.90
C ALA A 114 -14.77 -0.45 0.32
N ALA A 115 -15.87 -0.38 1.07
CA ALA A 115 -17.07 0.35 0.65
C ALA A 115 -16.78 1.84 0.43
N ALA A 116 -15.99 2.45 1.32
CA ALA A 116 -15.54 3.83 1.16
C ALA A 116 -14.64 4.02 -0.07
N ALA A 117 -13.71 3.09 -0.31
CA ALA A 117 -12.81 3.14 -1.47
C ALA A 117 -13.57 2.99 -2.80
N GLU A 118 -14.57 2.10 -2.84
CA GLU A 118 -15.44 1.91 -4.01
C GLU A 118 -16.24 3.18 -4.30
N HIS A 119 -16.93 3.71 -3.29
CA HIS A 119 -17.70 4.94 -3.42
C HIS A 119 -16.82 6.11 -3.88
N GLN A 120 -15.65 6.31 -3.27
CA GLN A 120 -14.72 7.38 -3.67
C GLN A 120 -14.21 7.21 -5.10
N ALA A 121 -14.00 5.98 -5.56
CA ALA A 121 -13.54 5.73 -6.91
C ALA A 121 -14.60 6.11 -7.96
N TRP A 122 -15.88 5.89 -7.67
CA TRP A 122 -17.00 6.22 -8.57
C TRP A 122 -17.47 7.67 -8.48
N GLU A 123 -17.41 8.31 -7.30
CA GLU A 123 -17.74 9.72 -7.10
C GLU A 123 -16.61 10.69 -7.50
N ALA A 124 -15.55 10.17 -8.12
CA ALA A 124 -14.49 11.00 -8.67
C ALA A 124 -15.05 11.91 -9.78
N THR A 125 -15.23 13.19 -9.48
CA THR A 125 -15.73 14.23 -10.39
C THR A 125 -14.88 14.43 -11.66
N THR A 126 -13.66 13.88 -11.67
CA THR A 126 -12.79 13.85 -12.84
C THR A 126 -12.92 12.49 -13.52
N ALA A 127 -13.33 12.49 -14.78
CA ALA A 127 -13.32 11.30 -15.62
C ALA A 127 -11.91 10.68 -15.62
N SER A 128 -11.79 9.51 -15.01
CA SER A 128 -10.53 8.78 -14.86
C SER A 128 -10.80 7.29 -15.00
N MET A 129 -9.75 6.51 -15.28
CA MET A 129 -9.85 5.06 -15.29
C MET A 129 -9.85 4.45 -13.87
N ASN A 130 -9.70 5.27 -12.82
CA ASN A 130 -9.57 4.82 -11.44
C ASN A 130 -10.71 3.90 -10.97
N PRO A 131 -12.01 4.19 -11.21
CA PRO A 131 -13.07 3.26 -10.84
C PRO A 131 -12.95 1.89 -11.50
N MET A 132 -12.42 1.82 -12.73
CA MET A 132 -12.24 0.57 -13.46
C MET A 132 -10.95 -0.17 -13.07
N THR A 133 -9.88 0.53 -12.70
CA THR A 133 -8.57 -0.10 -12.43
C THR A 133 -8.23 -0.17 -10.95
N ALA A 134 -8.39 0.93 -10.20
CA ALA A 134 -7.96 1.02 -8.81
C ALA A 134 -8.86 0.22 -7.85
N TRP A 135 -10.18 0.25 -8.07
CA TRP A 135 -11.12 -0.52 -7.23
C TRP A 135 -10.84 -2.02 -7.31
N HIS A 136 -10.65 -2.59 -8.51
CA HIS A 136 -10.40 -4.03 -8.65
C HIS A 136 -9.07 -4.47 -8.03
N PHE A 137 -8.03 -3.63 -8.07
CA PHE A 137 -6.81 -3.90 -7.31
C PHE A 137 -7.07 -3.87 -5.80
N HIS A 138 -7.81 -2.86 -5.31
CA HIS A 138 -8.16 -2.77 -3.90
C HIS A 138 -8.97 -3.99 -3.43
N LEU A 139 -9.99 -4.38 -4.20
CA LEU A 139 -10.81 -5.57 -3.97
C LEU A 139 -9.97 -6.83 -3.84
N SER A 140 -9.02 -7.06 -4.78
CA SER A 140 -8.15 -8.23 -4.70
C SER A 140 -7.34 -8.26 -3.40
N MET A 141 -6.78 -7.12 -2.98
CA MET A 141 -5.99 -7.04 -1.76
C MET A 141 -6.86 -7.19 -0.50
N MET A 142 -8.05 -6.59 -0.48
CA MET A 142 -9.02 -6.72 0.60
C MET A 142 -9.39 -8.20 0.80
N ARG A 143 -9.69 -8.93 -0.27
CA ARG A 143 -10.00 -10.37 -0.21
C ARG A 143 -8.86 -11.18 0.41
N THR A 144 -7.61 -10.89 0.06
CA THR A 144 -6.44 -11.52 0.70
C THR A 144 -6.35 -11.21 2.19
N ARG A 145 -6.67 -9.99 2.62
CA ARG A 145 -6.67 -9.62 4.05
C ARG A 145 -7.80 -10.28 4.84
N LEU A 146 -8.94 -10.52 4.21
CA LEU A 146 -10.10 -11.19 4.82
C LEU A 146 -9.90 -12.70 4.99
N GLU A 147 -9.09 -13.31 4.12
CA GLU A 147 -8.87 -14.76 4.16
C GLU A 147 -8.30 -15.22 5.52
N GLY A 148 -9.00 -16.14 6.17
CA GLY A 148 -8.58 -16.75 7.42
C GLY A 148 -9.02 -16.03 8.71
N LYS A 149 -9.49 -14.78 8.65
CA LYS A 149 -9.86 -13.97 9.84
C LYS A 149 -10.91 -14.63 10.74
N ALA A 150 -11.89 -15.32 10.15
CA ALA A 150 -12.93 -16.06 10.88
C ALA A 150 -12.91 -17.56 10.59
N GLN A 151 -11.72 -18.13 10.32
CA GLN A 151 -11.57 -19.52 9.91
C GLN A 151 -12.23 -20.51 10.88
N GLU A 152 -12.12 -20.26 12.19
CA GLU A 152 -12.74 -21.13 13.20
C GLU A 152 -14.26 -21.08 13.15
N CYS A 153 -14.85 -19.92 12.86
CA CYS A 153 -16.30 -19.78 12.71
C CYS A 153 -16.83 -20.58 11.53
N VAL A 154 -16.10 -20.52 10.40
CA VAL A 154 -16.42 -21.25 9.18
C VAL A 154 -16.25 -22.76 9.40
N ALA A 155 -15.15 -23.18 10.03
CA ALA A 155 -14.86 -24.59 10.29
C ALA A 155 -15.90 -25.25 11.22
N ASN A 156 -16.31 -24.54 12.28
CA ASN A 156 -17.25 -25.05 13.27
C ASN A 156 -18.72 -24.77 12.93
N LYS A 157 -19.01 -24.05 11.82
CA LYS A 157 -20.35 -23.58 11.41
C LYS A 157 -21.09 -22.83 12.52
N LYS A 158 -20.35 -22.19 13.43
CA LYS A 158 -20.87 -21.47 14.59
C LYS A 158 -19.94 -20.31 14.87
N HIS A 159 -20.50 -19.15 15.18
CA HIS A 159 -19.71 -18.00 15.62
C HIS A 159 -18.96 -18.34 16.92
N ILE A 160 -17.65 -18.18 16.86
CA ILE A 160 -16.73 -18.20 18.00
C ILE A 160 -16.39 -16.73 18.26
N PRO A 161 -16.71 -16.21 19.45
CA PRO A 161 -16.30 -14.85 19.81
C PRO A 161 -14.79 -14.73 19.71
N ASP A 162 -14.30 -13.61 19.19
CA ASP A 162 -12.89 -13.25 19.29
C ASP A 162 -12.46 -13.44 20.76
N GLU A 163 -11.37 -14.17 21.01
CA GLU A 163 -11.01 -14.74 22.33
C GLU A 163 -11.44 -13.84 23.48
N ALA A 164 -12.50 -14.25 24.19
CA ALA A 164 -13.05 -13.41 25.25
C ALA A 164 -12.09 -13.39 26.44
N TYR A 165 -11.51 -12.22 26.69
CA TYR A 165 -11.18 -11.65 28.00
C TYR A 165 -10.52 -12.60 29.02
N SER A 166 -9.19 -12.54 29.10
CA SER A 166 -8.50 -12.85 30.34
C SER A 166 -8.74 -11.70 31.33
N GLN A 167 -9.02 -12.01 32.61
CA GLN A 167 -9.20 -11.00 33.68
C GLN A 167 -8.01 -10.05 33.84
N THR A 168 -6.86 -10.36 33.24
CA THR A 168 -5.65 -9.55 33.34
C THR A 168 -5.44 -8.60 32.16
N HIS A 169 -5.89 -8.91 30.93
CA HIS A 169 -5.59 -8.09 29.74
C HIS A 169 -6.62 -8.26 28.62
N ALA A 170 -6.88 -7.19 27.85
CA ALA A 170 -7.75 -7.24 26.69
C ALA A 170 -7.07 -7.98 25.51
N PRO A 171 -7.80 -8.79 24.73
CA PRO A 171 -7.28 -9.43 23.52
C PRO A 171 -6.79 -8.37 22.54
N GLY A 172 -5.58 -8.54 22.00
CA GLY A 172 -4.98 -7.57 21.07
C GLY A 172 -4.43 -6.28 21.73
N ALA A 173 -4.53 -6.13 23.05
CA ALA A 173 -3.81 -5.07 23.75
C ALA A 173 -2.32 -5.44 23.80
N LEU A 174 -1.51 -4.72 23.02
CA LEU A 174 -0.07 -4.75 23.20
C LEU A 174 0.23 -4.26 24.62
N LEU A 175 0.94 -5.07 25.40
CA LEU A 175 1.45 -4.66 26.71
C LEU A 175 2.63 -3.73 26.48
N VAL A 176 2.31 -2.47 26.22
CA VAL A 176 3.30 -1.41 26.21
C VAL A 176 3.76 -1.21 27.65
N ASP A 177 5.07 -1.19 27.87
CA ASP A 177 5.62 -0.75 29.14
C ASP A 177 5.35 0.76 29.25
N GLU A 178 4.28 1.12 29.95
CA GLU A 178 3.83 2.51 30.11
C GLU A 178 4.92 3.39 30.77
N ALA A 179 5.79 2.81 31.59
CA ALA A 179 6.88 3.55 32.23
C ALA A 179 8.00 3.85 31.22
N ASP A 180 8.38 2.86 30.39
CA ASP A 180 9.34 3.07 29.32
C ASP A 180 8.78 4.03 28.24
N TRP A 181 7.50 3.90 27.89
CA TRP A 181 6.83 4.78 26.95
C TRP A 181 6.76 6.23 27.45
N ALA A 182 6.38 6.45 28.71
CA ALA A 182 6.38 7.78 29.31
C ALA A 182 7.80 8.39 29.34
N LYS A 183 8.81 7.57 29.65
CA LYS A 183 10.22 8.00 29.60
C LYS A 183 10.65 8.37 28.17
N HIS A 184 10.23 7.60 27.17
CA HIS A 184 10.50 7.89 25.77
C HIS A 184 9.92 9.25 25.36
N LEU A 185 8.66 9.53 25.68
CA LEU A 185 8.01 10.81 25.38
C LEU A 185 8.64 11.99 26.14
N ALA A 186 9.09 11.77 27.38
CA ALA A 186 9.75 12.79 28.19
C ALA A 186 11.23 13.04 27.78
N THR A 187 11.82 12.17 26.97
CA THR A 187 13.23 12.31 26.57
C THR A 187 13.37 13.33 25.44
N VAL A 188 13.94 14.49 25.77
CA VAL A 188 14.30 15.52 24.79
C VAL A 188 15.77 15.33 24.39
N THR A 189 16.02 15.07 23.12
CA THR A 189 17.37 15.07 22.55
C THR A 189 17.60 16.37 21.82
N ASP A 190 18.60 17.15 22.25
CA ASP A 190 19.05 18.36 21.57
C ASP A 190 20.51 18.22 21.17
N VAL A 191 20.86 18.76 20.00
CA VAL A 191 22.22 18.68 19.44
C VAL A 191 22.65 20.07 18.99
N GLN A 192 23.63 20.63 19.70
CA GLN A 192 24.24 21.89 19.33
C GLN A 192 25.54 21.64 18.53
N PRO A 193 25.61 22.01 17.24
CA PRO A 193 26.89 22.01 16.52
C PRO A 193 27.79 23.09 17.11
N VAL A 194 29.00 22.70 17.52
CA VAL A 194 30.03 23.59 18.06
C VAL A 194 31.21 23.63 17.10
N LEU A 195 31.62 24.83 16.68
CA LEU A 195 32.87 25.01 15.94
C LEU A 195 34.05 24.96 16.92
N PRO A 196 35.19 24.34 16.55
CA PRO A 196 36.39 24.40 17.37
C PRO A 196 36.80 25.86 17.56
N VAL A 197 36.93 26.29 18.80
CA VAL A 197 37.33 27.66 19.14
C VAL A 197 38.74 27.89 18.62
N ALA A 198 38.93 28.89 17.75
CA ALA A 198 40.24 29.27 17.25
C ALA A 198 41.08 29.83 18.42
N ASP A 199 42.27 29.25 18.62
CA ASP A 199 43.35 29.69 19.51
C ASP A 199 42.97 29.96 20.98
N GLY A 200 43.14 28.93 21.82
CA GLY A 200 43.55 29.09 23.23
C GLY A 200 42.47 29.40 24.26
N GLN A 201 41.19 29.47 23.89
CA GLN A 201 40.09 29.57 24.85
C GLN A 201 39.45 28.19 25.10
N ASP A 202 39.58 27.72 26.33
CA ASP A 202 39.00 26.47 26.82
C ASP A 202 37.52 26.73 27.19
N VAL A 203 36.61 26.50 26.24
CA VAL A 203 35.17 26.79 26.42
C VAL A 203 34.43 25.51 26.80
N SER A 204 33.92 25.46 28.03
CA SER A 204 33.05 24.37 28.50
C SER A 204 31.61 24.58 28.01
N TRP A 205 30.97 23.51 27.57
CA TRP A 205 29.56 23.46 27.19
C TRP A 205 28.79 22.60 28.18
N ARG A 206 27.57 23.01 28.52
CA ARG A 206 26.64 22.21 29.31
C ARG A 206 25.23 22.38 28.76
N MET A 207 24.41 21.35 28.88
CA MET A 207 22.99 21.45 28.58
C MET A 207 22.27 22.06 29.79
N ALA A 208 21.29 22.90 29.54
CA ALA A 208 20.40 23.43 30.56
C ALA A 208 18.95 23.19 30.13
N VAL A 209 18.12 22.76 31.06
CA VAL A 209 16.69 22.53 30.87
C VAL A 209 15.96 23.33 31.94
N VAL A 210 14.80 23.87 31.57
CA VAL A 210 13.87 24.49 32.51
C VAL A 210 12.68 23.55 32.65
N ASP A 211 12.32 23.19 33.88
CA ASP A 211 11.13 22.37 34.14
C ASP A 211 9.84 23.20 34.14
N ASP A 212 8.71 22.54 34.41
CA ASP A 212 7.37 23.14 34.46
C ASP A 212 7.17 24.11 35.64
N GLU A 213 7.97 23.98 36.69
CA GLU A 213 8.01 24.92 37.82
C GLU A 213 8.94 26.12 37.55
N GLY A 214 9.61 26.15 36.40
CA GLY A 214 10.53 27.21 36.01
C GLY A 214 11.93 27.08 36.63
N LEU A 215 12.26 25.94 37.23
CA LEU A 215 13.56 25.65 37.79
C LEU A 215 14.53 25.26 36.67
N VAL A 216 15.72 25.88 36.68
CA VAL A 216 16.78 25.58 35.72
C VAL A 216 17.65 24.46 36.26
N VAL A 217 17.65 23.31 35.58
CA VAL A 217 18.53 22.17 35.84
C VAL A 217 19.62 22.14 34.77
N THR A 218 20.89 22.07 35.18
CA THR A 218 22.02 22.06 34.25
C THR A 218 22.81 20.76 34.35
N SER A 219 23.30 20.26 33.21
CA SER A 219 24.22 19.13 33.17
C SER A 219 25.62 19.52 33.68
N GLU A 220 26.47 18.51 33.89
CA GLU A 220 27.91 18.72 34.01
C GLU A 220 28.45 19.39 32.74
N GLY A 221 29.45 20.26 32.95
CA GLY A 221 30.15 20.92 31.85
C GLY A 221 31.14 19.97 31.19
N LEU A 222 31.05 19.86 29.88
CA LEU A 222 31.99 19.13 29.05
C LEU A 222 32.82 20.13 28.25
N HIS A 223 34.14 19.97 28.29
CA HIS A 223 35.01 20.57 27.29
C HIS A 223 34.94 19.69 26.04
N PRO A 224 34.46 20.20 24.89
CA PRO A 224 34.55 19.46 23.65
C PRO A 224 36.04 19.30 23.35
N ALA A 225 36.59 18.13 23.70
CA ALA A 225 37.94 17.78 23.28
C ALA A 225 37.99 17.97 21.76
N ALA A 226 39.12 18.45 21.24
CA ALA A 226 39.37 18.33 19.82
C ALA A 226 39.26 16.83 19.49
N VAL A 227 38.10 16.41 18.99
CA VAL A 227 37.95 15.08 18.40
C VAL A 227 38.90 15.17 17.23
N ALA A 228 40.09 14.59 17.38
CA ALA A 228 41.05 14.49 16.31
C ALA A 228 40.25 13.92 15.15
N ALA A 229 40.00 14.74 14.12
CA ALA A 229 39.28 14.32 12.94
C ALA A 229 39.92 13.00 12.54
N THR A 230 39.17 11.90 12.65
CA THR A 230 39.73 10.58 12.35
C THR A 230 40.18 10.64 10.91
N THR A 231 41.48 10.77 10.69
CA THR A 231 42.09 10.83 9.36
C THR A 231 42.04 9.47 8.68
N MET A 232 41.60 8.43 9.40
CA MET A 232 41.43 7.10 8.87
C MET A 232 40.15 7.02 8.04
N VAL A 233 40.34 6.76 6.75
CA VAL A 233 39.27 6.28 5.87
C VAL A 233 39.16 4.76 6.09
N THR A 234 37.98 4.28 6.46
CA THR A 234 37.66 2.86 6.48
C THR A 234 36.69 2.56 5.35
N VAL A 235 36.89 1.43 4.67
CA VAL A 235 35.98 0.93 3.64
C VAL A 235 35.52 -0.45 4.08
N SER A 236 34.22 -0.67 4.14
CA SER A 236 33.62 -1.95 4.51
C SER A 236 33.96 -3.02 3.48
N ALA A 237 33.91 -4.29 3.87
CA ALA A 237 33.87 -5.38 2.89
C ALA A 237 32.65 -5.20 1.96
N PRO A 238 32.79 -5.51 0.67
CA PRO A 238 31.67 -5.42 -0.27
C PRO A 238 30.63 -6.49 0.05
N ARG A 239 29.35 -6.11 -0.03
CA ARG A 239 28.21 -6.99 0.18
C ARG A 239 27.30 -7.00 -1.04
N ILE A 240 26.59 -8.11 -1.24
CA ILE A 240 25.56 -8.22 -2.27
C ILE A 240 24.27 -7.61 -1.71
N LEU A 241 23.76 -6.58 -2.38
CA LEU A 241 22.52 -5.89 -2.01
C LEU A 241 21.28 -6.58 -2.58
N GLY A 242 21.43 -7.26 -3.73
CA GLY A 242 20.34 -7.93 -4.41
C GLY A 242 20.65 -8.16 -5.89
N ARG A 243 19.61 -8.37 -6.69
CA ARG A 243 19.69 -8.37 -8.15
C ARG A 243 18.80 -7.26 -8.69
N ASP A 244 19.29 -6.55 -9.71
CA ASP A 244 18.47 -5.65 -10.49
C ASP A 244 17.37 -6.46 -11.19
N GLU A 245 16.12 -6.04 -10.98
CA GLU A 245 14.93 -6.71 -11.53
C GLU A 245 14.83 -6.59 -13.05
N THR A 246 15.52 -5.61 -13.64
CA THR A 246 15.45 -5.31 -15.08
C THR A 246 16.40 -6.18 -15.90
N ASP A 247 17.66 -6.30 -15.45
CA ASP A 247 18.75 -6.93 -16.22
C ASP A 247 19.36 -8.15 -15.52
N GLY A 248 18.88 -8.52 -14.32
CA GLY A 248 19.39 -9.66 -13.54
C GLY A 248 20.80 -9.45 -12.96
N ALA A 249 21.35 -8.25 -13.09
CA ALA A 249 22.69 -7.89 -12.61
C ALA A 249 22.77 -7.92 -11.08
N VAL A 250 23.87 -8.43 -10.53
CA VAL A 250 24.09 -8.45 -9.07
C VAL A 250 24.51 -7.06 -8.60
N LEU A 251 23.76 -6.49 -7.67
CA LEU A 251 24.06 -5.19 -7.07
C LEU A 251 25.03 -5.36 -5.92
N LEU A 252 26.16 -4.64 -5.98
CA LEU A 252 27.18 -4.61 -4.92
C LEU A 252 27.10 -3.31 -4.14
N ALA A 253 27.29 -3.39 -2.84
CA ALA A 253 27.32 -2.24 -1.94
C ALA A 253 28.58 -2.29 -1.06
N GLY A 254 29.15 -1.13 -0.80
CA GLY A 254 30.25 -0.93 0.12
C GLY A 254 30.07 0.43 0.78
N GLU A 255 30.45 0.53 2.05
CA GLU A 255 30.37 1.76 2.82
C GLU A 255 31.77 2.29 3.10
N ALA A 256 31.99 3.55 2.80
CA ALA A 256 33.22 4.24 3.14
C ALA A 256 32.93 5.28 4.22
N THR A 257 33.61 5.17 5.36
CA THR A 257 33.50 6.11 6.48
C THR A 257 34.83 6.81 6.65
N ALA A 258 34.80 8.13 6.77
CA ALA A 258 36.00 8.94 6.95
C ALA A 258 35.71 10.09 7.90
N GLY A 259 36.67 10.43 8.78
CA GLY A 259 36.59 11.64 9.61
C GLY A 259 36.93 12.92 8.83
N GLN A 260 37.29 12.81 7.54
CA GLN A 260 37.39 13.91 6.58
C GLN A 260 36.53 13.62 5.35
N ARG A 261 36.30 14.64 4.50
CA ARG A 261 35.46 14.50 3.31
C ARG A 261 36.06 13.52 2.29
N ILE A 262 35.28 12.52 1.89
CA ILE A 262 35.59 11.64 0.76
C ILE A 262 35.38 12.42 -0.54
N GLN A 263 36.39 12.45 -1.40
CA GLN A 263 36.34 13.20 -2.67
C GLN A 263 35.76 12.35 -3.81
N GLU A 264 36.13 11.07 -3.86
CA GLU A 264 35.72 10.16 -4.93
C GLU A 264 35.59 8.72 -4.42
N THR A 265 34.74 7.93 -5.08
CA THR A 265 34.58 6.49 -4.84
C THR A 265 34.50 5.76 -6.19
N TRP A 266 35.05 4.55 -6.28
CA TRP A 266 34.94 3.68 -7.46
C TRP A 266 35.03 2.20 -7.05
N TRP A 267 34.62 1.31 -7.94
CA TRP A 267 34.76 -0.13 -7.82
C TRP A 267 35.90 -0.66 -8.66
N GLU A 268 36.53 -1.72 -8.19
CA GLU A 268 37.54 -2.48 -8.93
C GLU A 268 37.15 -3.95 -8.95
N TYR A 269 37.55 -4.67 -10.00
CA TYR A 269 37.36 -6.11 -10.11
C TYR A 269 38.69 -6.78 -10.43
N SER A 270 38.81 -8.04 -10.04
CA SER A 270 39.99 -8.86 -10.31
C SER A 270 39.55 -10.29 -10.65
N ALA A 271 40.18 -10.88 -11.66
CA ALA A 271 39.94 -12.28 -12.05
C ALA A 271 40.90 -13.27 -11.37
N ASP A 272 42.07 -12.78 -10.94
CA ASP A 272 43.16 -13.55 -10.33
C ASP A 272 43.36 -13.22 -8.84
N GLY A 273 42.65 -12.22 -8.32
CA GLY A 273 42.79 -11.69 -6.95
C GLY A 273 44.05 -10.83 -6.74
N ILE A 274 44.86 -10.64 -7.78
CA ILE A 274 46.18 -10.00 -7.70
C ILE A 274 46.20 -8.73 -8.56
N SER A 275 45.63 -8.80 -9.76
CA SER A 275 45.52 -7.70 -10.72
C SER A 275 44.12 -7.10 -10.64
N TRP A 276 44.04 -5.84 -10.19
CA TRP A 276 42.77 -5.14 -10.01
C TRP A 276 42.56 -4.11 -11.13
N HIS A 277 41.38 -4.16 -11.74
CA HIS A 277 40.98 -3.29 -12.83
C HIS A 277 39.84 -2.39 -12.36
N ARG A 278 40.02 -1.08 -12.54
CA ARG A 278 39.02 -0.08 -12.19
C ARG A 278 37.82 -0.14 -13.13
N VAL A 279 36.63 -0.11 -12.55
CA VAL A 279 35.36 0.04 -13.27
C VAL A 279 35.09 1.54 -13.40
N GLU A 280 35.52 2.15 -14.51
CA GLU A 280 35.41 3.61 -14.71
C GLU A 280 33.96 4.12 -14.64
N THR A 281 32.98 3.32 -15.07
CA THR A 281 31.54 3.67 -14.99
C THR A 281 31.01 3.78 -13.57
N SER A 282 31.73 3.24 -12.58
CA SER A 282 31.34 3.27 -11.17
C SER A 282 31.92 4.45 -10.39
N ARG A 283 32.74 5.29 -11.05
CA ARG A 283 33.39 6.43 -10.41
C ARG A 283 32.38 7.52 -10.11
N GLN A 284 32.31 7.95 -8.85
CA GLN A 284 31.46 9.04 -8.39
C GLN A 284 32.32 10.12 -7.73
N SER A 285 32.14 11.37 -8.15
CA SER A 285 32.73 12.54 -7.50
C SER A 285 31.76 13.10 -6.47
N HIS A 286 32.26 13.35 -5.26
CA HIS A 286 31.51 13.90 -4.15
C HIS A 286 31.88 15.37 -3.88
N THR A 287 32.37 16.10 -4.88
CA THR A 287 32.61 17.55 -4.78
C THR A 287 31.31 18.34 -4.93
N ARG A 288 31.10 19.38 -4.11
CA ARG A 288 29.87 20.20 -4.15
C ARG A 288 29.82 20.94 -5.49
N GLY A 289 28.76 20.73 -6.27
CA GLY A 289 28.48 21.53 -7.46
C GLY A 289 28.41 23.01 -7.09
N HIS A 290 29.42 23.78 -7.49
CA HIS A 290 29.30 25.22 -7.49
C HIS A 290 28.43 25.58 -8.69
N ALA A 291 27.21 26.07 -8.42
CA ALA A 291 26.39 26.72 -9.42
C ALA A 291 27.22 27.86 -10.03
N ALA A 292 27.70 27.66 -11.26
CA ALA A 292 28.19 28.73 -12.09
C ALA A 292 26.99 29.33 -12.81
N LYS A 293 26.70 30.60 -12.47
CA LYS A 293 25.87 31.49 -13.29
C LYS A 293 26.31 31.40 -14.76
N GLN A 294 25.34 31.25 -15.65
CA GLN A 294 25.18 32.03 -16.88
C GLN A 294 23.70 32.11 -17.20
#